data_AF-A0ABD4ZHQ1-F1
#
_entry.id   AF-A0ABD4ZHQ1-F1
#
_cell.length_a   1.000
_cell.length_b   1.000
_cell.length_c   1.000
_cell.angle_alpha   90.00
_cell.angle_beta   90.00
_cell.angle_gamma   90.00
#
_symmetry.space_group_name_H-M   'P 1'
#
loop_
_entity.id
_entity.type
_entity.pdbx_description
1 polymer ?
#
loop_
_entity_poly.entity_id
_entity_poly.type
_entity_poly.pdbx_seq_one_letter_code
_entity_poly.pdbx_strand_id
1 'polypeptide(L)' 'DEGGIPHDGLKSVAGTSFDFRSAKIIASEFLADDDQRKVKGYDHAFLLPAKGDGKKVAAHVWSADEKLQLKVYTTA' A
#
# COMPACT_ATOMS: atom_id res chain seq x y z
N ASP A 1 1.04 -4.33 15.36
CA ASP A 1 0.67 -5.52 16.14
C ASP A 1 -0.81 -5.80 15.86
N GLU A 2 -1.48 -6.61 16.66
CA GLU A 2 -2.94 -6.84 16.50
C GLU A 2 -3.79 -5.59 16.78
N GLY A 3 -3.23 -4.58 17.47
CA GLY A 3 -3.87 -3.28 17.68
C GLY A 3 -3.63 -2.28 16.55
N GLY A 4 -2.98 -2.68 15.45
CA GLY A 4 -2.64 -1.78 14.34
C GLY A 4 -1.48 -0.83 14.64
N ILE A 5 -0.76 -1.03 15.76
CA ILE A 5 0.35 -0.15 16.14
C ILE A 5 1.66 -0.62 15.49
N PRO A 6 2.41 0.26 14.79
CA PRO A 6 3.74 -0.06 14.32
C PRO A 6 4.66 -0.42 15.49
N HIS A 7 5.25 -1.62 15.44
CA HIS A 7 6.11 -2.17 16.50
C HIS A 7 7.51 -2.53 16.00
N ASP A 8 7.63 -2.77 14.70
CA ASP A 8 8.90 -3.02 14.00
C ASP A 8 9.35 -1.77 13.23
N GLY A 9 10.63 -1.74 12.84
CA GLY A 9 11.16 -0.74 11.92
C GLY A 9 10.63 -0.89 10.48
N LEU A 10 11.15 -0.05 9.58
CA LEU A 10 10.79 -0.06 8.16
C LEU A 10 11.11 -1.42 7.50
N LYS A 11 10.10 -2.05 6.89
CA LYS A 11 10.23 -3.33 6.18
C LYS A 11 10.27 -3.13 4.67
N SER A 12 11.05 -3.96 3.98
CA SER A 12 11.02 -4.02 2.52
C SER A 12 9.70 -4.65 2.05
N VAL A 13 9.11 -4.08 1.01
CA VAL A 13 7.92 -4.66 0.35
C VAL A 13 8.28 -5.68 -0.72
N ALA A 14 9.55 -5.77 -1.14
CA ALA A 14 9.94 -6.65 -2.24
C ALA A 14 9.64 -8.11 -1.92
N GLY A 15 8.85 -8.78 -2.78
CA GLY A 15 8.47 -10.18 -2.61
C GLY A 15 7.36 -10.42 -1.59
N THR A 16 6.65 -9.38 -1.14
CA THR A 16 5.50 -9.51 -0.24
C THR A 16 4.22 -9.04 -0.93
N SER A 17 3.07 -9.34 -0.33
CA SER A 17 1.77 -8.84 -0.80
C SER A 17 1.65 -7.32 -0.74
N PHE A 18 2.52 -6.65 0.03
CA PHE A 18 2.58 -5.19 0.10
C PHE A 18 3.31 -4.56 -1.10
N ASP A 19 3.88 -5.34 -2.04
CA ASP A 19 4.53 -4.78 -3.22
C ASP A 19 3.51 -4.26 -4.24
N PHE A 20 3.14 -3.00 -4.13
CA PHE A 20 2.29 -2.28 -5.08
C PHE A 20 3.10 -1.39 -6.04
N ARG A 21 4.43 -1.60 -6.15
CA ARG A 21 5.27 -0.83 -7.09
C ARG A 21 4.93 -1.17 -8.55
N SER A 22 4.39 -2.36 -8.78
CA SER A 22 3.69 -2.73 -10.01
C SER A 22 2.20 -2.85 -9.71
N ALA A 23 1.35 -2.37 -10.62
CA ALA A 23 -0.10 -2.44 -10.45
C ALA A 23 -0.56 -3.90 -10.38
N LYS A 24 -1.44 -4.20 -9.44
CA LYS A 24 -2.08 -5.52 -9.26
C LYS A 24 -3.46 -5.35 -8.64
N ILE A 25 -4.32 -6.36 -8.82
CA ILE A 25 -5.65 -6.40 -8.20
C ILE A 25 -5.48 -6.51 -6.69
N ILE A 26 -6.09 -5.59 -5.91
CA ILE A 26 -5.95 -5.54 -4.45
C ILE A 26 -6.32 -6.87 -3.79
N ALA A 27 -7.37 -7.54 -4.28
CA ALA A 27 -7.87 -8.80 -3.75
C ALA A 27 -6.98 -10.02 -4.05
N SER A 28 -6.05 -9.93 -5.01
CA SER A 28 -5.26 -11.09 -5.47
C SER A 28 -4.38 -11.71 -4.38
N GLU A 29 -3.93 -10.89 -3.42
CA GLU A 29 -3.03 -11.29 -2.34
C GLU A 29 -3.57 -10.87 -0.96
N PHE A 30 -4.89 -10.71 -0.86
CA PHE A 30 -5.55 -10.34 0.40
C PHE A 30 -5.36 -11.44 1.45
N LEU A 31 -4.92 -11.05 2.65
CA LEU A 31 -4.57 -11.93 3.79
C LEU A 31 -3.40 -12.90 3.53
N ALA A 32 -2.61 -12.69 2.48
CA ALA A 32 -1.48 -13.55 2.14
C ALA A 32 -0.32 -13.47 3.16
N ASP A 33 -0.05 -12.28 3.71
CA ASP A 33 1.01 -12.07 4.71
C ASP A 33 0.47 -12.07 6.16
N ASP A 34 1.32 -12.47 7.13
CA ASP A 34 0.98 -12.48 8.56
C ASP A 34 0.54 -11.11 9.07
N ASP A 35 1.20 -10.05 8.60
CA ASP A 35 0.90 -8.68 9.01
C ASP A 35 -0.51 -8.25 8.53
N GLN A 36 -0.96 -8.70 7.35
CA GLN A 36 -2.36 -8.50 6.93
C GLN A 36 -3.35 -9.28 7.81
N ARG A 37 -3.01 -10.53 8.18
CA ARG A 37 -3.89 -11.36 9.02
C ARG A 37 -4.12 -10.76 10.41
N LYS A 38 -3.10 -10.14 11.01
CA LYS A 38 -3.20 -9.47 12.32
C LYS A 38 -4.24 -8.34 12.33
N VAL A 39 -4.36 -7.60 11.22
CA VAL A 39 -5.28 -6.44 11.11
C VAL A 39 -6.44 -6.66 10.14
N LYS A 40 -6.61 -7.90 9.65
CA LYS A 40 -7.67 -8.33 8.73
C LYS A 40 -7.70 -7.58 7.39
N GLY A 41 -6.55 -7.16 6.90
CA GLY A 41 -6.40 -6.52 5.59
C GLY A 41 -5.18 -5.63 5.45
N TYR A 42 -5.24 -4.70 4.50
CA TYR A 42 -4.21 -3.67 4.34
C TYR A 42 -4.51 -2.46 5.23
N ASP A 43 -3.95 -2.46 6.44
CA ASP A 43 -4.01 -1.32 7.37
C ASP A 43 -2.61 -0.95 7.86
N HIS A 44 -1.73 -0.60 6.91
CA HIS A 44 -0.31 -0.35 7.17
C HIS A 44 0.15 0.94 6.49
N ALA A 45 1.04 1.67 7.16
CA ALA A 45 1.67 2.84 6.58
C ALA A 45 2.72 2.44 5.53
N PHE A 46 2.70 3.11 4.39
CA PHE A 46 3.74 3.01 3.36
C PHE A 46 4.66 4.23 3.42
N LEU A 47 5.97 4.00 3.35
CA LEU A 47 6.92 5.09 3.16
C LEU A 47 6.94 5.52 1.69
N LEU A 48 6.50 6.75 1.41
CA LEU A 48 6.35 7.24 0.05
C LEU A 48 7.70 7.69 -0.54
N PRO A 49 8.03 7.29 -1.80
CA PRO A 49 9.24 7.74 -2.48
C PRO A 49 9.21 9.22 -2.86
N ALA A 50 8.03 9.86 -2.82
CA ALA A 50 7.84 11.27 -3.12
C ALA A 50 8.58 12.19 -2.15
N LYS A 51 8.84 11.75 -0.90
CA LYS A 51 9.55 12.54 0.13
C LYS A 51 8.99 13.96 0.30
N GLY A 52 7.66 14.09 0.37
CA GLY A 52 6.97 15.37 0.49
C GLY A 52 6.82 16.19 -0.80
N ASP A 53 7.32 15.70 -1.95
CA ASP A 53 7.10 16.36 -3.25
C ASP A 53 5.66 16.15 -3.74
N GLY A 54 4.79 17.11 -3.44
CA GLY A 54 3.37 17.10 -3.82
C GLY A 54 3.08 17.12 -5.32
N LYS A 55 4.10 17.21 -6.18
CA LYS A 55 3.95 17.07 -7.64
C LYS A 55 4.08 15.63 -8.11
N LYS A 56 4.61 14.74 -7.27
CA LYS A 56 4.76 13.31 -7.57
C LYS A 56 3.52 12.55 -7.14
N VAL A 57 3.09 11.61 -7.97
CA VAL A 57 1.98 10.71 -7.60
C VAL A 57 2.47 9.77 -6.49
N ALA A 58 1.72 9.73 -5.39
CA ALA A 58 1.96 8.82 -4.27
C ALA A 58 1.36 7.43 -4.53
N ALA A 59 0.17 7.38 -5.12
CA ALA A 59 -0.52 6.13 -5.44
C ALA A 59 -1.45 6.31 -6.65
N HIS A 60 -1.66 5.21 -7.37
CA HIS A 60 -2.68 5.09 -8.40
C HIS A 60 -3.66 4.00 -7.99
N VAL A 61 -4.95 4.22 -8.22
CA VAL A 61 -5.95 3.16 -8.14
C VAL A 61 -6.90 3.28 -9.33
N TRP A 62 -7.32 2.14 -9.85
CA TRP A 62 -8.25 2.06 -10.97
C TRP A 62 -9.52 1.35 -10.55
N SER A 63 -10.64 1.66 -11.21
CA SER A 63 -11.81 0.79 -11.21
C SER A 63 -11.43 -0.58 -11.79
N ALA A 64 -12.18 -1.61 -11.43
CA ALA A 64 -11.90 -2.98 -11.89
C ALA A 64 -11.96 -3.13 -13.42
N ASP A 65 -12.72 -2.27 -14.11
CA ASP A 65 -12.80 -2.22 -15.57
C ASP A 65 -11.79 -1.25 -16.21
N GLU A 66 -10.90 -0.67 -15.40
CA GLU A 66 -9.83 0.26 -15.77
C GLU A 66 -10.27 1.58 -16.43
N LYS A 67 -11.58 1.84 -16.50
CA LYS A 67 -12.13 3.05 -17.15
C LYS A 67 -12.00 4.31 -16.30
N LEU A 68 -11.82 4.16 -14.99
CA LEU A 68 -11.64 5.26 -14.05
C LEU A 68 -10.33 5.10 -13.28
N GLN A 69 -9.58 6.19 -13.15
CA GLN A 69 -8.34 6.25 -12.39
C GLN A 69 -8.38 7.38 -11.37
N LEU A 70 -8.01 7.08 -10.13
CA LEU A 70 -7.66 8.07 -9.10
C LEU A 70 -6.14 8.12 -8.94
N LYS A 71 -5.59 9.34 -8.97
CA LYS A 71 -4.20 9.64 -8.62
C LYS A 71 -4.17 10.40 -7.31
N VAL A 72 -3.39 9.92 -6.35
CA VAL A 72 -3.20 10.59 -5.07
C VAL A 72 -1.89 11.37 -5.09
N TYR A 73 -1.94 12.63 -4.68
CA TYR A 73 -0.79 13.52 -4.49
C TYR A 73 -0.80 14.01 -3.04
N THR A 74 0.37 14.12 -2.41
CA THR A 74 0.47 14.60 -1.03
C THR A 74 1.85 15.19 -0.75
N THR A 75 1.93 16.13 0.18
CA THR A 75 3.17 16.70 0.72
C THR A 75 3.57 16.07 2.07
N ALA A 76 2.83 15.05 2.52
CA ALA A 76 3.15 14.29 3.72
C ALA A 76 4.52 13.62 3.64
#